data_AF-A0A3M8K6Q6-F1
#
_entry.id   AF-A0A3M8K6Q6-F1
#
_cell.length_a   1.000
_cell.length_b   1.000
_cell.length_c   1.000
_cell.angle_alpha   90.00
_cell.angle_beta   90.00
_cell.angle_gamma   90.00
#
_symmetry.space_group_name_H-M   'P 1'
#
loop_
_entity.id
_entity.type
_entity.pdbx_description
1 polymer ?
#
loop_
_entity_poly.entity_id
_entity_poly.type
_entity_poly.pdbx_seq_one_letter_code
_entity_poly.pdbx_strand_id
1 'polypeptide(L)'
;MSAHKHDELESTHEWLATVALDLDVDPALLRPLVGDLLKLTKEVAHNGPSRPAAPLTAFLVGLSAGAATTNLDSTNEAMITRVRERIAQIGPLLDASAENLPDESNRRRN
;
A
#
# COMPACT_ATOMS: atom_id res chain seq x y z
N MET A 1 -23.52 -8.27 -11.46
CA MET A 1 -22.58 -7.99 -10.36
C MET A 1 -21.49 -6.96 -10.70
N SER A 2 -21.33 -6.50 -11.96
CA SER A 2 -20.22 -5.60 -12.35
C SER A 2 -20.48 -4.09 -12.20
N ALA A 3 -21.73 -3.65 -12.09
CA ALA A 3 -22.07 -2.23 -11.92
C ALA A 3 -21.72 -1.73 -10.50
N HIS A 4 -22.14 -2.48 -9.47
CA HIS A 4 -21.94 -2.12 -8.07
C HIS A 4 -20.46 -1.88 -7.68
N LYS A 5 -19.54 -2.67 -8.24
CA LYS A 5 -18.11 -2.57 -7.96
C LYS A 5 -17.44 -1.34 -8.60
N HIS A 6 -17.99 -0.85 -9.71
CA HIS A 6 -17.53 0.41 -10.31
C HIS A 6 -17.97 1.60 -9.46
N ASP A 7 -19.23 1.63 -9.03
CA ASP A 7 -19.77 2.70 -8.18
C ASP A 7 -19.02 2.82 -6.83
N GLU A 8 -18.63 1.69 -6.23
CA GLU A 8 -17.82 1.67 -4.99
C GLU A 8 -16.39 2.21 -5.17
N LEU A 9 -15.76 1.90 -6.31
CA LEU A 9 -14.42 2.43 -6.61
C LEU A 9 -14.48 3.93 -6.94
N GLU A 10 -15.53 4.36 -7.64
CA GLU A 10 -15.75 5.78 -7.96
C GLU A 10 -15.97 6.61 -6.69
N SER A 11 -16.86 6.16 -5.80
CA SER A 11 -17.04 6.79 -4.48
C SER A 11 -15.78 6.79 -3.62
N THR A 12 -14.95 5.74 -3.70
CA THR A 12 -13.63 5.71 -3.04
C THR A 12 -12.70 6.78 -3.62
N HIS A 13 -12.66 6.94 -4.94
CA HIS A 13 -11.84 7.96 -5.59
C HIS A 13 -12.29 9.38 -5.23
N GLU A 14 -13.59 9.64 -5.18
CA GLU A 14 -14.15 10.94 -4.77
C GLU A 14 -13.82 11.27 -3.32
N TRP A 15 -13.98 10.30 -2.42
CA TRP A 15 -13.61 10.45 -1.02
C TRP A 15 -12.11 10.75 -0.87
N LEU A 16 -11.25 9.95 -1.53
CA LEU A 16 -9.80 10.16 -1.47
C LEU A 16 -9.38 11.50 -2.06
N ALA A 17 -10.02 11.98 -3.13
CA ALA A 17 -9.75 13.29 -3.68
C ALA A 17 -10.09 14.41 -2.68
N THR A 18 -11.23 14.28 -1.98
CA THR A 18 -11.65 15.23 -0.94
C THR A 18 -10.63 15.27 0.21
N VAL A 19 -10.29 14.11 0.76
CA VAL A 19 -9.32 14.01 1.88
C VAL A 19 -7.93 14.50 1.46
N ALA A 20 -7.51 14.23 0.23
CA ALA A 20 -6.22 14.70 -0.28
C ALA A 20 -6.14 16.22 -0.31
N LEU A 21 -7.20 16.88 -0.81
CA LEU A 21 -7.28 18.34 -0.83
C LEU A 21 -7.25 18.92 0.60
N ASP A 22 -7.98 18.32 1.54
CA ASP A 22 -7.99 18.76 2.95
C ASP A 22 -6.62 18.60 3.65
N LEU A 23 -5.74 17.74 3.12
CA LEU A 23 -4.40 17.47 3.63
C LEU A 23 -3.29 18.12 2.79
N ASP A 24 -3.63 19.03 1.87
CA ASP A 24 -2.70 19.69 0.95
C ASP A 24 -1.89 18.71 0.08
N VAL A 25 -2.49 17.59 -0.30
CA VAL A 25 -1.92 16.58 -1.22
C VAL A 25 -2.61 16.67 -2.57
N ASP A 26 -1.83 16.71 -3.66
CA ASP A 26 -2.36 16.68 -5.02
C ASP A 26 -3.12 15.36 -5.29
N PRO A 27 -4.44 15.38 -5.57
CA PRO A 27 -5.20 14.17 -5.88
C PRO A 27 -4.69 13.41 -7.12
N ALA A 28 -4.02 14.10 -8.05
CA ALA A 28 -3.42 13.49 -9.24
C ALA A 28 -2.26 12.54 -8.88
N LEU A 29 -1.62 12.74 -7.72
CA LEU A 29 -0.62 11.82 -7.18
C LEU A 29 -1.24 10.48 -6.78
N LEU A 30 -2.42 10.52 -6.13
CA LEU A 30 -3.03 9.33 -5.53
C LEU A 30 -3.74 8.45 -6.55
N ARG A 31 -4.42 9.05 -7.53
CA ARG A 31 -5.23 8.32 -8.52
C ARG A 31 -4.51 7.13 -9.19
N PRO A 32 -3.26 7.25 -9.69
CA PRO A 32 -2.55 6.13 -10.28
C PRO A 32 -2.01 5.10 -9.27
N LEU A 33 -2.01 5.42 -7.96
CA LEU A 33 -1.48 4.58 -6.88
C LEU A 33 -2.55 3.74 -6.16
N VAL A 34 -3.84 4.12 -6.26
CA VAL A 34 -4.93 3.41 -5.53
C VAL A 34 -4.91 1.91 -5.82
N GLY A 35 -4.84 1.51 -7.09
CA GLY A 35 -4.81 0.09 -7.47
C GLY A 35 -3.59 -0.65 -6.92
N ASP A 36 -2.41 -0.03 -7.00
CA ASP A 36 -1.15 -0.60 -6.53
C ASP A 36 -1.16 -0.80 -5.00
N LEU A 37 -1.66 0.19 -4.25
CA LEU A 37 -1.77 0.14 -2.78
C LEU A 37 -2.83 -0.85 -2.30
N LEU A 38 -3.97 -0.95 -2.99
CA LEU A 38 -5.00 -1.96 -2.67
C LEU A 38 -4.49 -3.37 -2.95
N LYS A 39 -3.72 -3.56 -4.02
CA LYS A 39 -3.06 -4.83 -4.32
C LYS A 39 -2.05 -5.19 -3.24
N LEU A 40 -1.16 -4.26 -2.86
CA LEU A 40 -0.22 -4.46 -1.75
C LEU A 40 -0.94 -4.84 -0.46
N THR A 41 -1.97 -4.09 -0.09
CA THR A 41 -2.76 -4.34 1.13
C THR A 41 -3.36 -5.74 1.12
N LYS A 42 -3.89 -6.18 -0.03
CA LYS A 42 -4.39 -7.54 -0.20
C LYS A 42 -3.29 -8.59 -0.03
N GLU A 43 -2.12 -8.40 -0.62
CA GLU A 43 -1.00 -9.34 -0.52
C GLU A 43 -0.49 -9.47 0.91
N VAL A 44 -0.25 -8.35 1.60
CA VAL A 44 0.19 -8.35 3.00
C VAL A 44 -0.86 -8.94 3.93
N ALA A 45 -2.16 -8.72 3.68
CA ALA A 45 -3.21 -9.28 4.52
C ALA A 45 -3.32 -10.82 4.43
N HIS A 46 -2.94 -11.41 3.28
CA HIS A 46 -2.96 -12.86 3.08
C HIS A 46 -1.66 -13.54 3.45
N ASN A 47 -0.52 -12.92 3.11
CA ASN A 47 0.79 -13.56 3.19
C ASN A 47 1.69 -12.95 4.27
N GLY A 48 1.30 -11.82 4.84
CA GLY A 48 2.04 -11.15 5.90
C GLY A 48 1.84 -11.77 7.27
N PRO A 49 2.60 -11.31 8.28
CA PRO A 49 2.60 -11.89 9.62
C PRO A 49 1.26 -11.71 10.36
N SER A 50 0.47 -10.70 9.99
CA SER A 50 -0.86 -10.47 10.54
C SER A 50 -1.66 -9.48 9.67
N ARG A 51 -3.00 -9.51 9.79
CA ARG A 51 -3.89 -8.59 9.06
C ARG A 51 -3.63 -7.11 9.35
N PRO A 52 -3.34 -6.66 10.60
CA PRO A 52 -2.95 -5.27 10.87
C PRO A 52 -1.68 -4.81 10.16
N ALA A 53 -0.81 -5.72 9.74
CA ALA A 53 0.40 -5.36 8.99
C ALA A 53 0.07 -4.74 7.62
N ALA A 54 -1.09 -5.03 7.03
CA ALA A 54 -1.46 -4.54 5.71
C ALA A 54 -1.56 -3.00 5.62
N PRO A 55 -2.40 -2.31 6.41
CA PRO A 55 -2.44 -0.84 6.38
C PRO A 55 -1.13 -0.20 6.85
N LEU A 56 -0.42 -0.81 7.81
CA LEU A 56 0.86 -0.29 8.30
C LEU A 56 1.97 -0.37 7.24
N THR A 57 1.96 -1.41 6.41
CA THR A 57 2.91 -1.56 5.30
C THR A 57 2.64 -0.53 4.20
N ALA A 58 1.36 -0.31 3.85
CA ALA A 58 0.99 0.73 2.88
C ALA A 58 1.40 2.13 3.36
N PHE A 59 1.19 2.44 4.65
CA PHE A 59 1.66 3.69 5.27
C PHE A 59 3.20 3.82 5.19
N LEU A 60 3.93 2.77 5.56
CA LEU A 60 5.40 2.77 5.54
C LEU A 60 5.98 2.98 4.14
N VAL A 61 5.34 2.39 3.12
CA VAL A 61 5.70 2.60 1.70
C VAL A 61 5.60 4.08 1.33
N GLY A 62 4.46 4.73 1.66
CA GLY A 62 4.28 6.16 1.41
C GLY A 62 5.27 7.02 2.19
N LEU A 63 5.47 6.71 3.47
CA LEU A 63 6.43 7.42 4.33
C LEU A 63 7.87 7.32 3.80
N SER A 64 8.31 6.13 3.37
CA SER A 64 9.64 5.90 2.81
C SER A 64 9.85 6.63 1.47
N ALA A 65 8.82 6.64 0.61
CA ALA A 65 8.87 7.38 -0.65
C ALA A 65 8.97 8.90 -0.41
N GLY A 66 8.24 9.42 0.58
CA GLY A 66 8.30 10.81 1.01
C GLY A 66 9.66 11.19 1.61
N ALA A 67 10.21 10.36 2.51
CA ALA A 67 11.50 10.61 3.15
C ALA A 67 12.70 10.62 2.18
N ALA A 68 12.58 9.94 1.04
CA ALA A 68 13.59 9.96 -0.03
C ALA A 68 13.59 11.28 -0.84
N THR A 69 12.62 12.18 -0.60
CA THR A 69 12.52 13.47 -1.28
C THR A 69 13.40 14.49 -0.57
N THR A 70 14.55 14.79 -1.17
CA THR A 70 15.52 15.76 -0.66
C THR A 70 15.37 17.16 -1.25
N ASN A 71 14.43 17.38 -2.18
CA ASN A 71 14.21 18.67 -2.82
C ASN A 71 12.72 19.04 -2.86
N LEU A 72 12.43 20.34 -2.74
CA LEU A 72 11.07 20.93 -2.79
C LEU A 72 10.41 20.80 -4.18
N ASP A 73 11.15 20.31 -5.19
CA ASP A 73 10.71 20.19 -6.60
C ASP A 73 10.36 18.76 -7.05
N SER A 74 10.13 17.81 -6.14
CA SER A 74 9.75 16.45 -6.58
C SER A 74 8.39 16.44 -7.26
N THR A 75 8.38 16.02 -8.53
CA THR A 75 7.15 15.89 -9.33
C THR A 75 6.30 14.72 -8.84
N ASN A 76 4.99 14.76 -9.13
CA ASN A 76 4.08 13.63 -8.89
C ASN A 76 4.60 12.34 -9.55
N GLU A 77 5.15 12.44 -10.75
CA GLU A 77 5.70 11.28 -11.47
C GLU A 77 6.88 10.64 -10.75
N ALA A 78 7.80 11.46 -10.21
CA ALA A 78 8.92 10.97 -9.41
C ALA A 78 8.41 10.29 -8.11
N MET A 79 7.40 10.86 -7.47
CA MET A 79 6.77 10.27 -6.28
C MET A 79 6.07 8.95 -6.59
N ILE A 80 5.28 8.88 -7.67
CA ILE A 80 4.61 7.65 -8.13
C ILE A 80 5.63 6.55 -8.40
N THR A 81 6.71 6.89 -9.11
CA THR A 81 7.79 5.94 -9.41
C THR A 81 8.40 5.38 -8.13
N ARG A 82 8.75 6.24 -7.16
CA ARG A 82 9.32 5.81 -5.87
C ARG A 82 8.37 4.93 -5.07
N VAL A 83 7.08 5.29 -5.02
CA VAL A 83 6.08 4.44 -4.33
C VAL A 83 6.05 3.05 -4.96
N ARG A 84 6.04 2.95 -6.30
CA ARG A 84 6.07 1.66 -7.00
C ARG A 84 7.36 0.88 -6.76
N GLU A 85 8.51 1.54 -6.73
CA GLU A 85 9.78 0.90 -6.35
C GLU A 85 9.72 0.33 -4.93
N ARG A 86 9.17 1.08 -3.97
CA ARG A 86 8.98 0.60 -2.59
C ARG A 86 8.01 -0.58 -2.53
N ILE A 87 6.90 -0.54 -3.27
CA ILE A 87 5.98 -1.69 -3.38
C ILE A 87 6.72 -2.92 -3.92
N ALA A 88 7.52 -2.78 -4.98
CA ALA A 88 8.29 -3.87 -5.55
C ALA A 88 9.31 -4.48 -4.58
N GLN A 89 9.88 -3.66 -3.66
CA GLN A 89 10.78 -4.13 -2.62
C GLN A 89 10.09 -4.97 -1.53
N ILE A 90 8.77 -4.82 -1.32
CA ILE A 90 8.03 -5.57 -0.31
C ILE A 90 7.79 -7.03 -0.73
N GLY A 91 7.58 -7.30 -2.02
CA GLY A 91 7.26 -8.65 -2.52
C GLY A 91 8.20 -9.75 -2.02
N PRO A 92 9.53 -9.63 -2.26
CA PRO A 92 10.50 -10.61 -1.78
C PRO A 92 10.54 -10.78 -0.26
N LEU A 93 10.20 -9.73 0.50
CA LEU A 93 10.16 -9.78 1.97
C LEU A 93 8.95 -10.58 2.47
N LEU A 94 7.81 -10.50 1.78
CA LEU A 94 6.63 -11.31 2.08
C LEU A 94 6.89 -12.79 1.80
N ASP A 95 7.53 -13.10 0.66
CA ASP A 95 7.89 -14.47 0.29
C ASP A 95 8.85 -15.09 1.32
N ALA A 96 9.90 -14.36 1.70
CA ALA A 96 10.85 -14.80 2.72
C ALA A 96 10.21 -14.96 4.11
N SER A 97 9.22 -14.13 4.45
CA SER A 97 8.51 -14.24 5.73
C SER A 97 7.55 -15.44 5.78
N ALA A 98 6.94 -15.78 4.65
CA ALA A 98 6.08 -16.95 4.52
C ALA A 98 6.86 -18.26 4.67
N GLU A 99 8.09 -18.32 4.13
CA GLU A 99 8.97 -19.50 4.22
C GLU A 99 9.53 -19.73 5.63
N ASN A 100 9.68 -18.66 6.43
CA ASN A 100 10.28 -18.72 7.77
C ASN A 100 9.28 -18.89 8.93
N LEU A 101 7.99 -19.10 8.67
CA LEU A 101 6.99 -19.34 9.72
C LEU A 101 7.17 -20.77 10.31
N PRO A 102 7.61 -20.91 11.58
CA PRO A 102 7.63 -22.22 12.21
C PRO A 102 6.20 -22.74 12.37
N ASP A 103 5.99 -24.00 11.97
CA ASP A 103 4.70 -24.69 12.04
C ASP A 103 4.04 -24.49 13.42
N GLU A 104 2.92 -23.78 13.40
CA GLU A 104 2.12 -23.44 14.59
C GLU A 104 1.61 -24.69 15.32
N SER A 105 1.62 -25.86 14.66
CA SER A 105 1.32 -27.16 15.25
C SER A 105 2.28 -27.55 16.39
N ASN A 106 3.48 -26.94 16.46
CA ASN A 106 4.46 -27.24 17.49
C ASN A 106 4.33 -26.39 18.77
N ARG A 107 3.56 -25.29 18.75
CA ARG A 107 3.36 -24.41 19.92
C ARG A 107 2.22 -24.84 20.85
N ARG A 108 1.31 -25.72 20.41
CA ARG A 108 0.17 -26.20 21.22
C ARG A 108 0.44 -27.50 21.99
N ARG A 109 1.67 -28.02 21.97
CA ARG A 109 2.05 -29.32 22.58
C ARG A 109 2.92 -29.23 23.84
N ASN A 110 3.28 -28.04 24.33
CA ASN A 110 4.06 -27.86 25.56
C ASN A 110 3.26 -27.13 26.64
#